data_AF-A0A932VN10-F1
#
_entry.id   AF-A0A932VN10-F1
#
_cell.length_a   1.000
_cell.length_b   1.000
_cell.length_c   1.000
_cell.angle_alpha   90.00
_cell.angle_beta   90.00
_cell.angle_gamma   90.00
#
_symmetry.space_group_name_H-M   'P 1'
#
loop_
_entity.id
_entity.type
_entity.pdbx_description
1 polymer ?
#
loop_
_entity_poly.entity_id
_entity_poly.type
_entity_poly.pdbx_seq_one_letter_code
_entity_poly.pdbx_strand_id
1 'polypeptide(L)'
;MHIKTALDEEKVRPFSLPRFLVINTLNFAFLIALFWAVSTLVASWLGVPNRFWEAQSASVWWKYLIVIGVVKLTMTSLVEYLFHIFVLHIFVVPFLYPLYLAHHLIHHLITAIKKKRTEKGKVISFLVENEYPITKPEQHEASFFPWYAMLVFALPVTVYLVLLQWMMPTFPWFFGGYFTLFLGLTLYEGYHSIEHWSFERWSPRFDHPRWGRFWEKVYGFHLRHHAVPMCNMAISGFFLLPIWDWIFGTYVRMTSLYSTNGEWRSEDFTRPNPRWPLSLLIRWAKKIEHRNFARMARKKREAQEVAVGV
;
A
#
# COMPACT_ATOMS: atom_id res chain seq x y z
N MET A 1 -8.20 -14.11 21.86
CA MET A 1 -7.80 -15.32 21.12
C MET A 1 -9.03 -15.89 20.40
N HIS A 2 -9.65 -15.11 19.51
CA HIS A 2 -10.88 -15.48 18.78
C HIS A 2 -10.84 -15.14 17.28
N ILE A 3 -9.66 -14.76 16.76
CA ILE A 3 -9.48 -14.47 15.32
C ILE A 3 -9.25 -15.77 14.53
N LYS A 4 -8.82 -16.86 15.18
CA LYS A 4 -8.56 -18.15 14.52
C LYS A 4 -9.83 -18.84 13.99
N THR A 5 -10.94 -18.78 14.71
CA THR A 5 -12.11 -19.63 14.44
C THR A 5 -12.95 -19.21 13.22
N ALA A 6 -12.75 -18.00 12.67
CA ALA A 6 -13.41 -17.58 11.44
C ALA A 6 -12.58 -17.89 10.17
N LEU A 7 -11.32 -18.32 10.35
CA LEU A 7 -10.38 -18.58 9.25
C LEU A 7 -10.31 -20.06 8.85
N ASP A 8 -10.98 -20.95 9.59
CA ASP A 8 -10.79 -22.40 9.46
C ASP A 8 -11.68 -23.08 8.39
N GLU A 9 -12.60 -22.36 7.71
CA GLU A 9 -13.51 -22.99 6.72
C GLU A 9 -13.40 -22.48 5.27
N GLU A 10 -12.80 -21.31 5.03
CA GLU A 10 -12.57 -20.84 3.66
C GLU A 10 -11.16 -21.21 3.22
N LYS A 11 -11.02 -22.11 2.22
CA LYS A 11 -9.72 -22.42 1.62
C LYS A 11 -9.08 -21.11 1.13
N VAL A 12 -8.16 -20.56 1.90
CA VAL A 12 -7.41 -19.34 1.57
C VAL A 12 -6.73 -19.56 0.23
N ARG A 13 -7.25 -18.89 -0.81
CA ARG A 13 -6.71 -19.02 -2.16
C ARG A 13 -5.49 -18.10 -2.29
N PRO A 14 -4.37 -18.58 -2.84
CA PRO A 14 -3.21 -17.73 -3.06
C PRO A 14 -3.56 -16.60 -4.04
N PHE A 15 -2.85 -15.48 -3.91
CA PHE A 15 -2.94 -14.38 -4.86
C PHE A 15 -2.70 -14.88 -6.28
N SER A 16 -3.56 -14.46 -7.21
CA SER A 16 -3.46 -14.79 -8.62
C SER A 16 -3.36 -13.50 -9.42
N LEU A 17 -2.15 -13.17 -9.88
CA LEU A 17 -1.90 -12.01 -10.74
C LEU A 17 -2.81 -11.99 -11.99
N PRO A 18 -3.01 -13.10 -12.73
CA PRO A 18 -3.94 -13.11 -13.86
C PRO A 18 -5.38 -12.73 -13.46
N ARG A 19 -5.89 -13.29 -12.36
CA ARG A 19 -7.24 -12.97 -11.87
C ARG A 19 -7.35 -11.49 -11.47
N PHE A 20 -6.33 -10.98 -10.78
CA PHE A 20 -6.26 -9.58 -10.38
C PHE A 20 -6.25 -8.64 -11.60
N LEU A 21 -5.45 -8.96 -12.62
CA LEU A 21 -5.39 -8.19 -13.87
C LEU A 21 -6.73 -8.19 -14.61
N VAL A 22 -7.39 -9.35 -14.70
CA VAL A 22 -8.73 -9.45 -15.33
C VAL A 22 -9.74 -8.59 -14.58
N ILE A 23 -9.83 -8.73 -13.25
CA ILE A 23 -10.76 -7.96 -12.43
C ILE A 23 -10.51 -6.46 -12.57
N ASN A 24 -9.26 -6.02 -12.47
CA ASN A 24 -8.95 -4.59 -12.60
C ASN A 24 -9.14 -4.07 -14.01
N THR A 25 -8.98 -4.90 -15.04
CA THR A 25 -9.31 -4.52 -16.42
C THR A 25 -10.82 -4.31 -16.56
N LEU A 26 -11.63 -5.19 -15.96
CA LEU A 26 -13.09 -5.03 -15.93
C LEU A 26 -13.51 -3.78 -15.15
N ASN A 27 -12.91 -3.53 -13.98
CA ASN A 27 -13.14 -2.31 -13.21
C ASN A 27 -12.75 -1.04 -13.99
N PHE A 28 -11.61 -1.07 -14.69
CA PHE A 28 -11.16 0.02 -15.55
C PHE A 28 -12.17 0.29 -16.68
N ALA A 29 -12.55 -0.76 -17.43
CA ALA A 29 -13.54 -0.65 -18.49
C ALA A 29 -14.90 -0.14 -17.98
N PHE A 30 -15.34 -0.64 -16.82
CA PHE A 30 -16.56 -0.17 -16.15
C PHE A 30 -16.49 1.33 -15.81
N LEU A 31 -15.39 1.81 -15.22
CA LEU A 31 -15.24 3.23 -14.87
C LEU A 31 -15.25 4.13 -16.11
N ILE A 32 -14.59 3.71 -17.19
CA ILE A 32 -14.62 4.43 -18.47
C ILE A 32 -16.03 4.47 -19.04
N ALA A 33 -16.72 3.32 -19.09
CA ALA A 33 -18.08 3.23 -19.61
C ALA A 33 -19.08 4.06 -18.77
N LEU A 34 -18.97 4.00 -17.44
CA LEU A 34 -19.78 4.79 -16.52
C LEU A 34 -19.56 6.29 -16.75
N PHE A 35 -18.31 6.72 -16.84
CA PHE A 35 -18.00 8.13 -17.08
C PHE A 35 -18.47 8.59 -18.47
N TRP A 36 -18.39 7.71 -19.47
CA TRP A 36 -18.95 7.95 -20.80
C TRP A 36 -20.45 8.14 -20.80
N ALA A 37 -21.18 7.27 -20.11
CA ALA A 37 -22.63 7.40 -19.97
C ALA A 37 -23.01 8.70 -19.25
N VAL A 38 -22.37 9.00 -18.12
CA VAL A 38 -22.68 10.19 -17.31
C VAL A 38 -22.36 11.49 -18.07
N SER A 39 -21.18 11.62 -18.65
CA SER A 39 -20.80 12.82 -19.40
C SER A 39 -21.68 13.04 -20.63
N THR A 40 -22.11 11.97 -21.30
CA THR A 40 -23.05 12.06 -22.43
C THR A 40 -24.43 12.50 -21.98
N LEU A 41 -24.95 11.94 -20.88
CA LEU A 41 -26.22 12.37 -20.28
C LEU A 41 -26.20 13.85 -19.91
N VAL A 42 -25.12 14.31 -19.26
CA VAL A 42 -24.96 15.71 -18.87
C VAL A 42 -24.87 16.62 -20.10
N ALA A 43 -24.08 16.26 -21.11
CA ALA A 43 -23.97 17.04 -22.34
C ALA A 43 -25.31 17.17 -23.07
N SER A 44 -26.07 16.06 -23.17
CA SER A 44 -27.42 16.03 -23.74
C SER A 44 -28.39 16.89 -22.94
N TRP A 45 -28.36 16.80 -21.60
CA TRP A 45 -29.20 17.61 -20.72
C TRP A 45 -28.92 19.11 -20.85
N LEU A 46 -27.65 19.49 -21.04
CA LEU A 46 -27.23 20.88 -21.24
C LEU A 46 -27.36 21.37 -22.69
N GLY A 47 -27.69 20.49 -23.65
CA GLY A 47 -27.76 20.83 -25.07
C GLY A 47 -26.42 21.21 -25.70
N VAL A 48 -25.30 20.72 -25.15
CA VAL A 48 -23.94 21.06 -25.63
C VAL A 48 -23.26 19.87 -26.32
N PRO A 49 -22.44 20.11 -27.37
CA PRO A 49 -21.65 19.05 -27.98
C PRO A 49 -20.67 18.42 -26.98
N ASN A 50 -20.57 17.09 -26.99
CA ASN A 50 -19.70 16.34 -26.08
C ASN A 50 -18.23 16.31 -26.57
N ARG A 51 -17.60 17.49 -26.64
CA ARG A 51 -16.17 17.64 -26.97
C ARG A 51 -15.23 17.04 -25.92
N PHE A 52 -15.77 16.71 -24.75
CA PHE A 52 -15.00 16.06 -23.70
C PHE A 52 -14.38 14.75 -24.19
N TRP A 53 -15.13 13.91 -24.91
CA TRP A 53 -14.58 12.63 -25.40
C TRP A 53 -13.54 12.78 -26.49
N GLU A 54 -13.64 13.79 -27.34
CA GLU A 54 -12.60 14.10 -28.33
C GLU A 54 -11.25 14.37 -27.63
N ALA A 55 -11.26 15.15 -26.54
CA ALA A 55 -10.05 15.40 -25.75
C ALA A 55 -9.51 14.13 -25.06
N GLN A 56 -10.39 13.19 -24.73
CA GLN A 56 -10.05 11.93 -24.07
C GLN A 56 -9.53 10.84 -25.04
N SER A 57 -10.05 10.73 -26.26
CA SER A 57 -9.76 9.63 -27.18
C SER A 57 -8.92 10.03 -28.40
N ALA A 58 -9.00 11.28 -28.84
CA ALA A 58 -8.26 11.80 -30.00
C ALA A 58 -7.06 12.67 -29.61
N SER A 59 -6.61 12.55 -28.35
CA SER A 59 -5.44 13.28 -27.88
C SER A 59 -4.16 12.73 -28.49
N VAL A 60 -3.15 13.59 -28.62
CA VAL A 60 -1.79 13.19 -29.01
C VAL A 60 -1.11 12.40 -27.89
N TRP A 61 -0.36 11.36 -28.24
CA TRP A 61 0.20 10.39 -27.28
C TRP A 61 1.03 11.02 -26.15
N TRP A 62 1.77 12.11 -26.40
CA TRP A 62 2.59 12.75 -25.37
C TRP A 62 1.76 13.38 -24.25
N LYS A 63 0.51 13.80 -24.53
CA LYS A 63 -0.39 14.29 -23.48
C LYS A 63 -0.73 13.18 -22.50
N TYR A 64 -0.91 11.94 -22.96
CA TYR A 64 -1.11 10.80 -22.07
C TYR A 64 0.12 10.57 -21.19
N LEU A 65 1.34 10.68 -21.71
CA LEU A 65 2.54 10.54 -20.89
C LEU A 65 2.62 11.60 -19.79
N ILE A 66 2.26 12.85 -20.10
CA ILE A 66 2.18 13.92 -19.10
C ILE A 66 1.11 13.61 -18.06
N VAL A 67 -0.11 13.25 -18.49
CA VAL A 67 -1.20 12.86 -17.56
C VAL A 67 -0.74 11.73 -16.65
N ILE A 68 -0.15 10.67 -17.21
CA ILE A 68 0.32 9.52 -16.45
C ILE A 68 1.42 9.94 -15.47
N GLY A 69 2.41 10.72 -15.91
CA GLY A 69 3.49 11.20 -15.05
C GLY A 69 2.97 12.07 -13.90
N VAL A 70 2.11 13.05 -14.20
CA VAL A 70 1.51 13.94 -13.19
C VAL A 70 0.68 13.12 -12.21
N VAL A 71 -0.30 12.34 -12.68
CA VAL A 71 -1.19 11.56 -11.82
C VAL A 71 -0.41 10.50 -11.04
N LYS A 72 0.64 9.90 -11.62
CA LYS A 72 1.49 8.92 -10.90
C LYS A 72 2.20 9.61 -9.74
N LEU A 73 2.83 10.76 -9.99
CA LEU A 73 3.60 11.49 -8.99
C LEU A 73 2.71 12.09 -7.90
N THR A 74 1.72 12.89 -8.27
CA THR A 74 0.96 13.72 -7.31
C THR A 74 -0.18 12.98 -6.63
N MET A 75 -0.81 12.03 -7.33
CA MET A 75 -1.98 11.33 -6.82
C MET A 75 -1.60 9.93 -6.37
N THR A 76 -1.28 9.01 -7.28
CA THR A 76 -1.14 7.60 -6.88
C THR A 76 0.04 7.36 -5.92
N SER A 77 1.23 7.92 -6.19
CA SER A 77 2.41 7.64 -5.35
C SER A 77 2.41 8.42 -4.04
N LEU A 78 1.96 9.68 -4.05
CA LEU A 78 1.85 10.49 -2.83
C LEU A 78 0.73 9.95 -1.93
N VAL A 79 -0.43 9.65 -2.50
CA VAL A 79 -1.54 9.09 -1.74
C VAL A 79 -1.18 7.70 -1.24
N GLU A 80 -0.53 6.85 -2.03
CA GLU A 80 0.00 5.56 -1.54
C GLU A 80 0.90 5.77 -0.31
N TYR A 81 1.89 6.66 -0.41
CA TYR A 81 2.82 6.97 0.68
C TYR A 81 2.08 7.43 1.95
N LEU A 82 1.16 8.39 1.82
CA LEU A 82 0.39 8.93 2.94
C LEU A 82 -0.64 7.94 3.48
N PHE A 83 -1.29 7.17 2.61
CA PHE A 83 -2.24 6.12 2.98
C PHE A 83 -1.54 5.03 3.78
N HIS A 84 -0.36 4.60 3.33
CA HIS A 84 0.45 3.62 4.03
C HIS A 84 0.83 4.12 5.43
N ILE A 85 1.16 5.40 5.59
CA ILE A 85 1.43 5.96 6.92
C ILE A 85 0.16 6.13 7.77
N PHE A 86 -0.85 6.84 7.27
CA PHE A 86 -1.96 7.40 8.07
C PHE A 86 -3.25 6.57 8.05
N VAL A 87 -3.29 5.49 7.28
CA VAL A 87 -4.40 4.54 7.31
C VAL A 87 -3.89 3.17 7.73
N LEU A 88 -2.77 2.75 7.17
CA LEU A 88 -2.26 1.40 7.39
C LEU A 88 -1.38 1.30 8.64
N HIS A 89 -0.46 2.24 8.89
CA HIS A 89 0.41 2.18 10.09
C HIS A 89 -0.10 2.99 11.30
N ILE A 90 -0.75 4.14 11.07
CA ILE A 90 -1.34 4.98 12.12
C ILE A 90 -2.84 5.03 11.86
N PHE A 91 -3.65 4.48 12.75
CA PHE A 91 -5.09 4.35 12.55
C PHE A 91 -5.84 5.70 12.75
N VAL A 92 -5.79 6.58 11.74
CA VAL A 92 -6.41 7.91 11.80
C VAL A 92 -7.90 7.87 11.43
N VAL A 93 -8.29 7.04 10.46
CA VAL A 93 -9.61 7.06 9.83
C VAL A 93 -10.47 5.88 10.31
N PRO A 94 -11.44 6.06 11.22
CA PRO A 94 -12.09 4.93 11.90
C PRO A 94 -12.82 3.94 10.99
N PHE A 95 -13.45 4.42 9.93
CA PHE A 95 -14.20 3.54 9.01
C PHE A 95 -13.29 2.68 8.12
N LEU A 96 -11.99 3.01 8.04
CA LEU A 96 -10.98 2.19 7.37
C LEU A 96 -10.31 1.19 8.31
N TYR A 97 -10.84 1.01 9.53
CA TYR A 97 -10.33 0.01 10.48
C TYR A 97 -10.21 -1.41 9.90
N PRO A 98 -11.15 -1.90 9.08
CA PRO A 98 -11.00 -3.21 8.46
C PRO A 98 -9.75 -3.28 7.57
N LEU A 99 -9.39 -2.20 6.87
CA LEU A 99 -8.16 -2.18 6.05
C LEU A 99 -6.90 -2.17 6.93
N TYR A 100 -6.88 -1.35 7.98
CA TYR A 100 -5.80 -1.33 8.98
C TYR A 100 -5.57 -2.72 9.57
N LEU A 101 -6.64 -3.38 10.03
CA LEU A 101 -6.56 -4.67 10.70
C LEU A 101 -6.27 -5.81 9.73
N ALA A 102 -7.12 -6.00 8.73
CA ALA A 102 -7.13 -7.20 7.89
C ALA A 102 -5.98 -7.22 6.87
N HIS A 103 -5.64 -6.09 6.27
CA HIS A 103 -4.66 -6.05 5.19
C HIS A 103 -3.27 -5.64 5.64
N HIS A 104 -3.12 -4.93 6.76
CA HIS A 104 -1.82 -4.34 7.09
C HIS A 104 -1.24 -4.82 8.41
N LEU A 105 -2.00 -4.74 9.49
CA LEU A 105 -1.54 -5.20 10.78
C LEU A 105 -1.31 -6.72 10.77
N ILE A 106 -2.27 -7.49 10.23
CA ILE A 106 -2.13 -8.95 10.10
C ILE A 106 -0.96 -9.30 9.17
N HIS A 107 -0.81 -8.59 8.04
CA HIS A 107 0.33 -8.76 7.14
C HIS A 107 1.66 -8.61 7.89
N HIS A 108 1.88 -7.48 8.56
CA HIS A 108 3.10 -7.28 9.35
C HIS A 108 3.29 -8.27 10.50
N LEU A 109 2.21 -8.81 11.07
CA LEU A 109 2.28 -9.82 12.12
C LEU A 109 2.78 -11.17 11.59
N ILE A 110 2.32 -11.58 10.39
CA ILE A 110 2.63 -12.88 9.79
C ILE A 110 3.88 -12.86 8.90
N THR A 111 4.40 -11.67 8.57
CA THR A 111 5.69 -11.46 7.88
C THR A 111 6.69 -10.71 8.75
N ALA A 112 6.55 -10.79 10.08
CA ALA A 112 7.33 -10.02 11.03
C ALA A 112 8.82 -10.38 11.03
N ILE A 113 9.66 -9.37 11.21
CA ILE A 113 11.06 -9.52 11.61
C ILE A 113 11.18 -9.01 13.04
N LYS A 114 11.45 -9.91 14.00
CA LYS A 114 11.40 -9.59 15.43
C LYS A 114 12.58 -10.16 16.21
N LYS A 115 12.77 -9.60 17.39
CA LYS A 115 13.77 -10.02 18.37
C LYS A 115 13.26 -11.27 19.12
N LYS A 116 14.02 -12.37 19.03
CA LYS A 116 13.76 -13.62 19.73
C LYS A 116 14.76 -13.80 20.87
N ARG A 117 14.25 -13.88 22.10
CA ARG A 117 15.07 -14.24 23.27
C ARG A 117 15.36 -15.74 23.23
N THR A 118 16.62 -16.11 23.30
CA THR A 118 17.06 -17.51 23.36
C THR A 118 17.95 -17.69 24.59
N GLU A 119 17.62 -18.70 25.39
CA GLU A 119 18.35 -19.06 26.59
C GLU A 119 19.09 -20.37 26.34
N LYS A 120 20.42 -20.35 26.47
CA LYS A 120 21.26 -21.56 26.47
C LYS A 120 22.09 -21.54 27.76
N GLY A 121 21.65 -22.31 28.75
CA GLY A 121 22.24 -22.28 30.09
C GLY A 121 22.02 -20.93 30.78
N LYS A 122 23.09 -20.28 31.26
CA LYS A 122 23.05 -18.95 31.89
C LYS A 122 23.17 -17.78 30.92
N VAL A 123 23.39 -18.04 29.63
CA VAL A 123 23.57 -16.98 28.62
C VAL A 123 22.24 -16.66 27.94
N ILE A 124 21.79 -15.42 28.12
CA ILE A 124 20.65 -14.86 27.39
C ILE A 124 21.20 -14.19 26.13
N SER A 125 20.81 -14.71 24.97
CA SER A 125 21.14 -14.12 23.66
C SER A 125 19.87 -13.65 22.96
N PHE A 126 20.03 -12.65 22.09
CA PHE A 126 18.95 -12.15 21.27
C PHE A 126 19.26 -12.44 19.81
N LEU A 127 18.36 -13.19 19.19
CA LEU A 127 18.46 -13.60 17.80
C LEU A 127 17.35 -12.94 16.99
N VAL A 128 17.53 -12.88 15.68
CA VAL A 128 16.49 -12.44 14.75
C VAL A 128 15.57 -13.62 14.39
N GLU A 129 14.27 -13.39 14.43
CA GLU A 129 13.25 -14.26 13.82
C GLU A 129 12.67 -13.53 12.61
N ASN A 130 12.77 -14.14 11.43
CA ASN A 130 12.39 -13.53 10.16
C ASN A 130 11.39 -14.43 9.43
N GLU A 131 10.12 -14.02 9.41
CA GLU A 131 9.04 -14.65 8.67
C GLU A 131 8.66 -13.83 7.42
N TYR A 132 9.52 -12.89 6.99
CA TYR A 132 9.23 -11.94 5.92
C TYR A 132 8.80 -12.58 4.59
N PRO A 133 9.45 -13.66 4.10
CA PRO A 133 9.01 -14.30 2.88
C PRO A 133 7.60 -14.89 3.01
N ILE A 134 6.75 -14.64 2.03
CA ILE A 134 5.43 -15.27 1.95
C ILE A 134 5.62 -16.65 1.31
N THR A 135 5.60 -17.69 2.13
CA THR A 135 5.75 -19.09 1.67
C THR A 135 4.60 -19.99 2.10
N LYS A 136 3.80 -19.56 3.07
CA LYS A 136 2.72 -20.36 3.68
C LYS A 136 1.34 -19.86 3.22
N PRO A 137 0.33 -20.73 3.03
CA PRO A 137 -1.02 -20.35 2.60
C PRO A 137 -1.65 -19.22 3.44
N GLU A 138 -1.52 -19.30 4.77
CA GLU A 138 -2.05 -18.33 5.72
C GLU A 138 -1.45 -16.93 5.58
N GLN A 139 -0.26 -16.80 4.98
CA GLN A 139 0.38 -15.50 4.76
C GLN A 139 -0.26 -14.75 3.58
N HIS A 140 -0.95 -15.44 2.67
CA HIS A 140 -1.51 -14.81 1.48
C HIS A 140 -2.77 -13.98 1.75
N GLU A 141 -3.55 -14.31 2.78
CA GLU A 141 -4.87 -13.70 3.03
C GLU A 141 -4.79 -12.18 3.27
N ALA A 142 -3.75 -11.73 3.97
CA ALA A 142 -3.55 -10.31 4.30
C ALA A 142 -2.68 -9.55 3.29
N SER A 143 -2.21 -10.20 2.22
CA SER A 143 -1.13 -9.65 1.39
C SER A 143 -1.57 -8.82 0.17
N PHE A 144 -2.87 -8.77 -0.12
CA PHE A 144 -3.41 -8.09 -1.30
C PHE A 144 -4.70 -7.32 -1.03
N PHE A 145 -4.95 -6.26 -1.80
CA PHE A 145 -6.17 -5.47 -1.75
C PHE A 145 -7.39 -6.24 -2.28
N PRO A 146 -8.60 -5.92 -1.80
CA PRO A 146 -9.82 -6.56 -2.27
C PRO A 146 -10.09 -6.23 -3.74
N TRP A 147 -10.85 -7.12 -4.42
CA TRP A 147 -11.16 -7.01 -5.85
C TRP A 147 -11.87 -5.70 -6.26
N TYR A 148 -12.50 -5.01 -5.31
CA TYR A 148 -13.18 -3.73 -5.50
C TYR A 148 -12.30 -2.51 -5.20
N ALA A 149 -11.03 -2.69 -4.83
CA ALA A 149 -10.14 -1.61 -4.40
C ALA A 149 -10.00 -0.51 -5.46
N MET A 150 -9.93 -0.88 -6.75
CA MET A 150 -9.86 0.09 -7.83
C MET A 150 -11.07 1.04 -7.84
N LEU A 151 -12.28 0.54 -7.59
CA LEU A 151 -13.48 1.38 -7.56
C LEU A 151 -13.47 2.34 -6.36
N VAL A 152 -12.98 1.87 -5.21
CA VAL A 152 -12.85 2.70 -4.01
C VAL A 152 -11.81 3.81 -4.21
N PHE A 153 -10.62 3.46 -4.72
CA PHE A 153 -9.58 4.44 -5.00
C PHE A 153 -9.91 5.35 -6.19
N ALA A 154 -10.80 4.92 -7.09
CA ALA A 154 -11.29 5.77 -8.15
C ALA A 154 -12.03 6.99 -7.60
N LEU A 155 -12.75 6.90 -6.48
CA LEU A 155 -13.51 8.02 -5.92
C LEU A 155 -12.66 9.29 -5.68
N PRO A 156 -11.58 9.27 -4.86
CA PRO A 156 -10.74 10.45 -4.69
C PRO A 156 -9.98 10.82 -5.97
N VAL A 157 -9.61 9.84 -6.79
CA VAL A 157 -8.96 10.10 -8.09
C VAL A 157 -9.90 10.87 -9.02
N THR A 158 -11.17 10.50 -9.13
CA THR A 158 -12.18 11.19 -9.96
C THR A 158 -12.31 12.66 -9.55
N VAL A 159 -12.37 12.96 -8.26
CA VAL A 159 -12.43 14.35 -7.76
C VAL A 159 -11.18 15.13 -8.23
N TYR A 160 -10.00 14.52 -8.12
CA TYR A 160 -8.76 15.13 -8.58
C TYR A 160 -8.74 15.34 -10.12
N LEU A 161 -9.21 14.34 -10.89
CA LEU A 161 -9.26 14.41 -12.35
C LEU A 161 -10.27 15.44 -12.86
N VAL A 162 -11.40 15.64 -12.18
CA VAL A 162 -12.36 16.71 -12.50
C VAL A 162 -11.67 18.09 -12.39
N LEU A 163 -10.90 18.31 -11.32
CA LEU A 163 -10.18 19.58 -11.13
C LEU A 163 -9.13 19.79 -12.24
N LEU A 164 -8.34 18.75 -12.54
CA LEU A 164 -7.35 18.82 -13.62
C LEU A 164 -7.99 19.03 -15.00
N GLN A 165 -9.10 18.36 -15.27
CA GLN A 165 -9.86 18.52 -16.50
C GLN A 165 -10.42 19.94 -16.64
N TRP A 166 -10.88 20.54 -15.54
CA TRP A 166 -11.31 21.94 -15.56
C TRP A 166 -10.14 22.88 -15.86
N MET A 167 -8.99 22.69 -15.21
CA MET A 167 -7.81 23.54 -15.42
C MET A 167 -7.17 23.37 -16.81
N MET A 168 -7.18 22.15 -17.36
CA MET A 168 -6.53 21.80 -18.61
C MET A 168 -7.44 20.90 -19.47
N PRO A 169 -8.49 21.46 -20.11
CA PRO A 169 -9.56 20.67 -20.72
C PRO A 169 -9.15 19.90 -21.98
N THR A 170 -7.99 20.20 -22.57
CA THR A 170 -7.52 19.52 -23.79
C THR A 170 -6.66 18.28 -23.51
N PHE A 171 -6.46 17.93 -22.24
CA PHE A 171 -5.69 16.77 -21.82
C PHE A 171 -6.60 15.58 -21.49
N PRO A 172 -6.15 14.33 -21.74
CA PRO A 172 -6.95 13.13 -21.55
C PRO A 172 -6.92 12.67 -20.08
N TRP A 173 -7.34 13.53 -19.15
CA TRP A 173 -7.19 13.29 -17.71
C TRP A 173 -7.93 12.04 -17.23
N PHE A 174 -9.11 11.73 -17.76
CA PHE A 174 -9.91 10.59 -17.30
C PHE A 174 -9.35 9.27 -17.80
N PHE A 175 -9.05 9.16 -19.11
CA PHE A 175 -8.41 7.95 -19.63
C PHE A 175 -7.02 7.75 -19.02
N GLY A 176 -6.15 8.77 -19.08
CA GLY A 176 -4.80 8.68 -18.55
C GLY A 176 -4.79 8.50 -17.03
N GLY A 177 -5.68 9.17 -16.30
CA GLY A 177 -5.77 9.10 -14.85
C GLY A 177 -6.25 7.75 -14.33
N TYR A 178 -7.35 7.21 -14.89
CA TYR A 178 -7.82 5.87 -14.50
C TYR A 178 -6.85 4.78 -14.96
N PHE A 179 -6.19 4.94 -16.11
CA PHE A 179 -5.13 4.04 -16.53
C PHE A 179 -3.95 4.09 -15.56
N THR A 180 -3.61 5.26 -15.05
CA THR A 180 -2.55 5.42 -14.04
C THR A 180 -2.94 4.78 -12.71
N LEU A 181 -4.21 4.85 -12.31
CA LEU A 181 -4.71 4.11 -11.14
C LEU A 181 -4.62 2.59 -11.34
N PHE A 182 -5.07 2.09 -12.50
CA PHE A 182 -4.94 0.69 -12.88
C PHE A 182 -3.47 0.21 -12.83
N LEU A 183 -2.58 0.98 -13.45
CA LEU A 183 -1.14 0.72 -13.47
C LEU A 183 -0.57 0.77 -12.05
N GLY A 184 -0.97 1.74 -11.25
CA GLY A 184 -0.53 1.90 -9.86
C GLY A 184 -0.89 0.70 -9.00
N LEU A 185 -2.14 0.22 -9.07
CA LEU A 185 -2.59 -0.97 -8.33
C LEU A 185 -1.92 -2.25 -8.84
N THR A 186 -1.71 -2.37 -10.15
CA THR A 186 -0.98 -3.49 -10.76
C THR A 186 0.47 -3.54 -10.30
N LEU A 187 1.15 -2.39 -10.31
CA LEU A 187 2.51 -2.29 -9.80
C LEU A 187 2.54 -2.54 -8.30
N TYR A 188 1.61 -1.97 -7.52
CA TYR A 188 1.55 -2.17 -6.07
C TYR A 188 1.48 -3.66 -5.73
N GLU A 189 0.47 -4.38 -6.22
CA GLU A 189 0.28 -5.79 -5.89
C GLU A 189 1.35 -6.69 -6.50
N GLY A 190 1.66 -6.50 -7.78
CA GLY A 190 2.64 -7.31 -8.48
C GLY A 190 4.03 -7.16 -7.88
N TYR A 191 4.44 -5.93 -7.60
CA TYR A 191 5.76 -5.66 -7.02
C TYR A 191 5.82 -6.03 -5.54
N HIS A 192 4.79 -5.74 -4.74
CA HIS A 192 4.72 -6.19 -3.34
C HIS A 192 4.87 -7.71 -3.22
N SER A 193 4.18 -8.46 -4.08
CA SER A 193 4.33 -9.92 -4.15
C SER A 193 5.76 -10.37 -4.49
N ILE A 194 6.46 -9.64 -5.37
CA ILE A 194 7.86 -9.91 -5.72
C ILE A 194 8.80 -9.57 -4.55
N GLU A 195 8.56 -8.45 -3.86
CA GLU A 195 9.36 -8.03 -2.70
C GLU A 195 9.33 -9.06 -1.57
N HIS A 196 8.23 -9.78 -1.41
CA HIS A 196 8.06 -10.88 -0.45
C HIS A 196 8.57 -12.25 -0.91
N TRP A 197 9.24 -12.35 -2.06
CA TRP A 197 9.91 -13.61 -2.42
C TRP A 197 11.01 -13.98 -1.42
N SER A 198 11.27 -15.29 -1.31
CA SER A 198 12.33 -15.82 -0.45
C SER A 198 13.72 -15.36 -0.89
N PHE A 199 14.66 -15.35 0.06
CA PHE A 199 16.04 -14.94 -0.22
C PHE A 199 16.69 -15.80 -1.31
N GLU A 200 16.39 -17.10 -1.38
CA GLU A 200 16.91 -18.02 -2.40
C GLU A 200 16.52 -17.58 -3.81
N ARG A 201 15.33 -16.97 -3.96
CA ARG A 201 14.88 -16.43 -5.24
C ARG A 201 15.55 -15.09 -5.57
N TRP A 202 15.92 -14.32 -4.55
CA TRP A 202 16.62 -13.04 -4.71
C TRP A 202 18.14 -13.18 -4.89
N SER A 203 18.78 -14.17 -4.25
CA SER A 203 20.24 -14.32 -4.22
C SER A 203 20.89 -14.30 -5.61
N PRO A 204 20.36 -14.99 -6.64
CA PRO A 204 20.99 -14.93 -7.97
C PRO A 204 21.06 -13.52 -8.57
N ARG A 205 20.15 -12.62 -8.16
CA ARG A 205 20.15 -11.21 -8.60
C ARG A 205 21.23 -10.40 -7.87
N PHE A 206 21.57 -10.76 -6.64
CA PHE A 206 22.61 -10.09 -5.86
C PHE A 206 23.99 -10.43 -6.39
N ASP A 207 24.14 -11.64 -6.92
CA ASP A 207 25.39 -12.11 -7.54
C ASP A 207 25.64 -11.49 -8.93
N HIS A 208 24.70 -10.72 -9.47
CA HIS A 208 24.87 -10.10 -10.80
C HIS A 208 26.00 -9.04 -10.79
N PRO A 209 27.03 -9.15 -11.67
CA PRO A 209 28.26 -8.33 -11.58
C PRO A 209 28.04 -6.82 -11.59
N ARG A 210 27.06 -6.34 -12.37
CA ARG A 210 26.77 -4.90 -12.52
C ARG A 210 25.60 -4.40 -11.68
N TRP A 211 24.66 -5.28 -11.34
CA TRP A 211 23.34 -4.91 -10.81
C TRP A 211 23.07 -5.48 -9.43
N GLY A 212 23.98 -6.28 -8.87
CA GLY A 212 23.83 -6.90 -7.56
C GLY A 212 23.48 -5.91 -6.45
N ARG A 213 24.25 -4.82 -6.36
CA ARG A 213 24.01 -3.72 -5.39
C ARG A 213 22.68 -3.00 -5.60
N PHE A 214 22.16 -2.98 -6.82
CA PHE A 214 20.85 -2.40 -7.09
C PHE A 214 19.75 -3.34 -6.56
N TRP A 215 19.84 -4.63 -6.87
CA TRP A 215 18.88 -5.63 -6.41
C TRP A 215 18.89 -5.83 -4.90
N GLU A 216 20.07 -5.74 -4.26
CA GLU A 216 20.20 -5.74 -2.80
C GLU A 216 19.41 -4.59 -2.16
N LYS A 217 19.47 -3.38 -2.75
CA LYS A 217 18.70 -2.23 -2.28
C LYS A 217 17.20 -2.40 -2.49
N VAL A 218 16.81 -2.98 -3.62
CA VAL A 218 15.41 -3.27 -3.95
C VAL A 218 14.83 -4.24 -2.93
N TYR A 219 15.46 -5.40 -2.72
CA TYR A 219 15.01 -6.37 -1.71
C TYR A 219 15.04 -5.80 -0.29
N GLY A 220 16.13 -5.10 0.05
CA GLY A 220 16.31 -4.51 1.38
C GLY A 220 15.34 -3.37 1.68
N PHE A 221 14.68 -2.77 0.68
CA PHE A 221 13.75 -1.67 0.88
C PHE A 221 12.55 -2.13 1.71
N HIS A 222 11.76 -3.06 1.19
CA HIS A 222 10.57 -3.54 1.86
C HIS A 222 10.89 -4.51 3.00
N LEU A 223 11.98 -5.28 2.92
CA LEU A 223 12.47 -6.07 4.07
C LEU A 223 12.71 -5.17 5.30
N ARG A 224 13.36 -4.02 5.11
CA ARG A 224 13.60 -3.06 6.20
C ARG A 224 12.30 -2.46 6.75
N HIS A 225 11.30 -2.24 5.89
CA HIS A 225 9.98 -1.77 6.31
C HIS A 225 9.32 -2.74 7.32
N HIS A 226 9.44 -4.06 7.10
CA HIS A 226 8.91 -5.09 8.02
C HIS A 226 9.72 -5.23 9.31
N ALA A 227 11.02 -4.97 9.28
CA ALA A 227 11.85 -4.90 10.49
C ALA A 227 11.57 -3.65 11.32
N VAL A 228 11.36 -2.51 10.66
CA VAL A 228 11.15 -1.21 11.29
C VAL A 228 9.97 -0.51 10.64
N PRO A 229 8.74 -0.74 11.14
CA PRO A 229 7.56 -0.01 10.68
C PRO A 229 7.77 1.50 10.74
N MET A 230 7.20 2.25 9.79
CA MET A 230 7.36 3.71 9.58
C MET A 230 8.62 4.15 8.82
N CYS A 231 9.25 3.28 8.04
CA CYS A 231 10.26 3.65 7.05
C CYS A 231 9.99 2.93 5.72
N ASN A 232 10.57 3.38 4.61
CA ASN A 232 10.46 2.71 3.31
C ASN A 232 9.00 2.39 2.93
N MET A 233 8.16 3.44 2.84
CA MET A 233 6.71 3.30 2.72
C MET A 233 6.24 3.08 1.28
N ALA A 234 7.01 3.46 0.28
CA ALA A 234 6.62 3.22 -1.11
C ALA A 234 6.63 1.73 -1.46
N ILE A 235 5.58 1.26 -2.12
CA ILE A 235 5.54 -0.06 -2.75
C ILE A 235 5.63 0.13 -4.26
N SER A 236 4.64 0.78 -4.85
CA SER A 236 4.64 1.11 -6.28
C SER A 236 5.32 2.44 -6.56
N GLY A 237 5.36 3.36 -5.59
CA GLY A 237 6.06 4.65 -5.68
C GLY A 237 5.75 5.43 -6.96
N PHE A 238 6.69 6.28 -7.39
CA PHE A 238 6.67 6.86 -8.73
C PHE A 238 7.42 5.94 -9.69
N PHE A 239 6.71 4.98 -10.28
CA PHE A 239 7.31 3.92 -11.11
C PHE A 239 8.43 3.15 -10.37
N LEU A 240 8.10 2.65 -9.17
CA LEU A 240 8.97 1.94 -8.23
C LEU A 240 10.05 2.82 -7.58
N LEU A 241 10.09 4.12 -7.89
CA LEU A 241 10.98 5.06 -7.20
C LEU A 241 10.32 5.57 -5.92
N PRO A 242 11.00 5.48 -4.76
CA PRO A 242 10.46 5.89 -3.46
C PRO A 242 10.67 7.40 -3.24
N ILE A 243 10.23 8.23 -4.19
CA ILE A 243 10.48 9.68 -4.21
C ILE A 243 10.03 10.34 -2.89
N TRP A 244 8.86 9.97 -2.38
CA TRP A 244 8.32 10.55 -1.16
C TRP A 244 9.10 10.12 0.08
N ASP A 245 9.65 8.91 0.12
CA ASP A 245 10.57 8.50 1.19
C ASP A 245 11.87 9.31 1.19
N TRP A 246 12.41 9.64 0.02
CA TRP A 246 13.59 10.50 -0.08
C TRP A 246 13.30 11.94 0.35
N ILE A 247 12.17 12.50 -0.11
CA ILE A 247 11.75 13.87 0.22
C ILE A 247 11.56 14.01 1.73
N PHE A 248 10.76 13.13 2.34
CA PHE A 248 10.41 13.20 3.75
C PHE A 248 11.40 12.50 4.69
N GLY A 249 12.49 11.92 4.15
CA GLY A 249 13.54 11.30 4.95
C GLY A 249 13.10 10.04 5.68
N THR A 250 12.17 9.27 5.11
CA THR A 250 11.76 7.95 5.62
C THR A 250 12.47 6.79 4.92
N TYR A 251 13.31 7.06 3.91
CA TYR A 251 14.18 6.06 3.31
C TYR A 251 15.30 5.64 4.26
N VAL A 252 15.38 4.36 4.57
CA VAL A 252 16.44 3.75 5.38
C VAL A 252 17.04 2.58 4.62
N ARG A 253 18.36 2.62 4.43
CA ARG A 253 19.08 1.51 3.82
C ARG A 253 19.19 0.35 4.83
N MET A 254 18.96 -0.85 4.34
CA MET A 254 19.24 -2.08 5.08
C MET A 254 20.75 -2.24 5.35
N THR A 255 21.10 -2.62 6.58
CA THR A 255 22.47 -2.90 7.04
C THR A 255 22.75 -4.40 7.20
N SER A 256 21.70 -5.22 7.37
CA SER A 256 21.79 -6.69 7.46
C SER A 256 20.56 -7.36 6.81
N LEU A 257 20.71 -8.61 6.39
CA LEU A 257 19.62 -9.40 5.77
C LEU A 257 18.61 -9.96 6.78
N TYR A 258 18.77 -9.65 8.07
CA TYR A 258 17.91 -10.17 9.15
C TYR A 258 17.76 -11.69 9.10
N SER A 259 18.83 -12.44 8.82
CA SER A 259 18.76 -13.90 8.71
C SER A 259 18.23 -14.50 10.01
N THR A 260 17.31 -15.47 9.91
CA THR A 260 16.79 -16.18 11.09
C THR A 260 17.92 -16.81 11.88
N ASN A 261 17.89 -16.65 13.20
CA ASN A 261 18.96 -17.00 14.15
C ASN A 261 20.26 -16.19 14.00
N GLY A 262 20.26 -15.12 13.19
CA GLY A 262 21.34 -14.15 13.13
C GLY A 262 21.43 -13.29 14.39
N GLU A 263 22.58 -12.66 14.60
CA GLU A 263 22.82 -11.75 15.72
C GLU A 263 21.88 -10.53 15.65
N TRP A 264 21.19 -10.23 16.76
CA TRP A 264 20.37 -9.03 16.84
C TRP A 264 21.22 -7.80 17.22
N ARG A 265 21.15 -6.74 16.40
CA ARG A 265 21.84 -5.46 16.64
C ARG A 265 20.84 -4.33 16.76
N SER A 266 20.92 -3.51 17.81
CA SER A 266 19.96 -2.44 18.07
C SER A 266 19.88 -1.42 16.93
N GLU A 267 21.01 -1.16 16.29
CA GLU A 267 21.19 -0.18 15.23
C GLU A 267 20.35 -0.55 14.01
N ASP A 268 20.26 -1.86 13.72
CA ASP A 268 19.45 -2.44 12.64
C ASP A 268 17.94 -2.31 12.89
N PHE A 269 17.48 -1.81 14.04
CA PHE A 269 16.06 -1.61 14.33
C PHE A 269 15.71 -0.15 14.67
N THR A 270 16.62 0.78 14.37
CA THR A 270 16.41 2.22 14.57
C THR A 270 15.41 2.81 13.57
N ARG A 271 14.47 3.62 14.07
CA ARG A 271 13.50 4.33 13.24
C ARG A 271 14.11 5.62 12.67
N PRO A 272 13.81 5.98 11.41
CA PRO A 272 14.19 7.29 10.90
C PRO A 272 13.41 8.39 11.63
N ASN A 273 13.94 9.61 11.59
CA ASN A 273 13.23 10.81 12.00
C ASN A 273 12.68 11.51 10.75
N PRO A 274 11.36 11.45 10.49
CA PRO A 274 10.77 12.10 9.33
C PRO A 274 11.03 13.61 9.35
N ARG A 275 11.19 14.20 8.17
CA ARG A 275 11.38 15.65 8.00
C ARG A 275 10.07 16.41 8.17
N TRP A 276 10.16 17.71 8.43
CA TRP A 276 9.00 18.60 8.36
C TRP A 276 8.52 18.72 6.89
N PRO A 277 7.20 18.80 6.62
CA PRO A 277 6.07 18.83 7.56
C PRO A 277 5.58 17.46 8.04
N LEU A 278 6.05 16.34 7.48
CA LEU A 278 5.54 15.01 7.79
C LEU A 278 5.63 14.65 9.28
N SER A 279 6.72 15.03 9.96
CA SER A 279 6.87 14.79 11.41
C SER A 279 5.82 15.47 12.28
N LEU A 280 5.29 16.63 11.85
CA LEU A 280 4.20 17.31 12.53
C LEU A 280 2.89 16.52 12.34
N LEU A 281 2.62 16.09 11.10
CA LEU A 281 1.44 15.31 10.77
C LEU A 281 1.42 13.97 11.51
N ILE A 282 2.56 13.26 11.60
CA ILE A 282 2.68 12.01 12.38
C ILE A 282 2.37 12.24 13.86
N ARG A 283 2.89 13.31 14.46
CA ARG A 283 2.61 13.63 15.87
C ARG A 283 1.13 13.92 16.10
N TRP A 284 0.48 14.63 15.18
CA TRP A 284 -0.96 14.87 15.23
C TRP A 284 -1.77 13.59 15.03
N ALA A 285 -1.41 12.77 14.04
CA ALA A 285 -2.08 11.52 13.72
C ALA A 285 -2.06 10.53 14.89
N LYS A 286 -0.94 10.39 15.59
CA LYS A 286 -0.84 9.56 16.81
C LYS A 286 -1.81 10.00 17.91
N LYS A 287 -2.03 11.31 18.08
CA LYS A 287 -3.02 11.81 19.05
C LYS A 287 -4.45 11.38 18.65
N ILE A 288 -4.76 11.35 17.36
CA ILE A 288 -6.06 10.88 16.86
C ILE A 288 -6.20 9.37 17.05
N GLU A 289 -5.18 8.61 16.70
CA GLU A 289 -5.16 7.16 16.88
C GLU A 289 -5.44 6.76 18.35
N HIS A 290 -4.77 7.40 19.31
CA HIS A 290 -5.04 7.17 20.73
C HIS A 290 -6.50 7.44 21.11
N ARG A 291 -7.11 8.50 20.57
CA ARG A 291 -8.54 8.82 20.78
C ARG A 291 -9.45 7.75 20.15
N ASN A 292 -9.12 7.29 18.94
CA ASN A 292 -9.86 6.25 18.24
C ASN A 292 -9.85 4.93 19.04
N PHE A 293 -8.68 4.49 19.50
CA PHE A 293 -8.55 3.28 20.34
C PHE A 293 -9.29 3.42 21.67
N ALA A 294 -9.20 4.57 22.34
CA ALA A 294 -9.95 4.81 23.58
C ALA A 294 -11.47 4.72 23.34
N ARG A 295 -11.97 5.30 22.24
CA ARG A 295 -13.39 5.23 21.87
C ARG A 295 -13.85 3.80 21.58
N MET A 296 -13.04 3.01 20.87
CA MET A 296 -13.35 1.60 20.59
C MET A 296 -13.35 0.75 21.86
N ALA A 297 -12.37 0.95 22.75
CA ALA A 297 -12.29 0.27 24.04
C ALA A 297 -13.51 0.57 24.91
N ARG A 298 -13.96 1.84 24.95
CA ARG A 298 -15.18 2.24 25.65
C ARG A 298 -16.42 1.54 25.10
N LYS A 299 -16.64 1.59 23.78
CA LYS A 299 -17.78 0.90 23.13
C LYS A 299 -17.79 -0.60 23.41
N LYS A 300 -16.62 -1.24 23.43
CA LYS A 300 -16.49 -2.67 23.74
C LYS A 300 -16.89 -2.97 25.18
N ARG A 301 -16.48 -2.14 26.15
CA ARG A 301 -16.90 -2.28 27.56
C ARG A 301 -18.40 -2.11 27.72
N GLU A 302 -18.97 -1.05 27.13
CA GLU A 302 -20.42 -0.80 27.16
C GLU A 302 -21.20 -1.99 26.56
N ALA A 303 -20.74 -2.56 25.44
CA ALA A 303 -21.37 -3.74 24.84
C ALA A 303 -21.25 -5.00 25.71
N GLN A 304 -20.13 -5.17 26.42
CA GLN A 304 -19.93 -6.29 27.36
C GLN A 304 -20.80 -6.15 28.61
N GLU A 305 -20.93 -4.94 29.16
CA GLU A 305 -21.80 -4.65 30.30
C GLU A 305 -23.27 -4.91 29.97
N VAL A 306 -23.74 -4.51 28.77
CA VAL A 306 -25.09 -4.84 28.28
C VAL A 306 -25.27 -6.35 28.11
N ALA A 307 -24.26 -7.07 27.62
CA ALA A 307 -24.35 -8.52 27.42
C ALA A 307 -24.33 -9.34 28.72
N VAL A 308 -23.79 -8.80 29.82
CA VAL A 308 -23.72 -9.46 31.14
C VAL A 308 -24.88 -9.02 32.05
N GLY A 309 -25.53 -7.89 31.77
CA GLY A 309 -26.67 -7.35 32.51
C GLY A 309 -28.05 -7.83 32.06
N VAL A 310 -28.13 -8.91 31.29
CA VAL A 310 -29.36 -9.63 30.85
C VAL A 310 -29.26 -11.07 31.34
#